data_AF-A0A8H3X7K2-F1
#
_entry.id   AF-A0A8H3X7K2-F1
#
_cell.length_a   1.000
_cell.length_b   1.000
_cell.length_c   1.000
_cell.angle_alpha   90.00
_cell.angle_beta   90.00
_cell.angle_gamma   90.00
#
_symmetry.space_group_name_H-M   'P 1'
#
loop_
_entity.id
_entity.type
_entity.pdbx_description
1 polymer ?
#
loop_
_entity_poly.entity_id
_entity_poly.type
_entity_poly.pdbx_seq_one_letter_code
_entity_poly.pdbx_strand_id
1 'polypeptide(L)'
;MMTSKKEWDFVHSLKFDEQLEYEEAYFIKMNYISMLKKYEHVTKIQEARSELENKFRLSNNADILLSHVDELYTQCRFKECLEVTTKLLELDMYNQACLPIHIVCLHELREKNKLFLFAHELVERFPDKAITWFSVGCYNFLIGQNSEARDILRGKASTMGSHCGPAWVGFGHTFAIESEPDQAITAYSTAEIISSFASPTLFIGMQHLQAKNLLFAE
;
A
#
# COMPACT_ATOMS: atom_id res chain seq x y z
N MET A 1 14.93 10.84 -2.90
CA MET A 1 14.20 9.81 -3.68
C MET A 1 14.33 10.12 -5.16
N MET A 2 14.52 9.12 -6.02
CA MET A 2 14.48 9.34 -7.47
C MET A 2 13.04 9.69 -7.90
N THR A 3 12.91 10.66 -8.80
CA THR A 3 11.66 10.97 -9.49
C THR A 3 11.32 9.89 -10.50
N SER A 4 10.03 9.65 -10.77
CA SER A 4 9.55 8.61 -11.69
C SER A 4 10.29 8.63 -13.04
N LYS A 5 10.49 9.82 -13.61
CA LYS A 5 11.24 10.01 -14.85
C LYS A 5 12.69 9.49 -14.79
N LYS A 6 13.40 9.72 -13.67
CA LYS A 6 14.78 9.25 -13.48
C LYS A 6 14.87 7.73 -13.33
N GLU A 7 13.87 7.10 -12.71
CA GLU A 7 13.81 5.63 -12.60
C GLU A 7 13.62 4.99 -13.98
N TRP A 8 12.76 5.58 -14.82
CA TRP A 8 12.55 5.15 -16.19
C TRP A 8 13.78 5.36 -17.08
N ASP A 9 14.39 6.55 -17.03
CA ASP A 9 15.63 6.86 -17.76
C ASP A 9 16.77 5.90 -17.35
N PHE A 10 16.85 5.55 -16.06
CA PHE A 10 17.83 4.60 -15.54
C PHE A 10 17.62 3.20 -16.13
N VAL A 11 16.39 2.67 -16.11
CA VAL A 11 16.10 1.35 -16.70
C VAL A 11 16.39 1.33 -18.21
N HIS A 12 16.17 2.43 -18.93
CA HIS A 12 16.48 2.53 -20.35
C HIS A 12 17.99 2.71 -20.63
N SER A 13 18.75 3.23 -19.67
CA SER A 13 20.21 3.40 -19.78
C SER A 13 21.00 2.11 -19.56
N LEU A 14 20.35 1.08 -18.99
CA LEU A 14 20.98 -0.22 -18.74
C LEU A 14 21.14 -1.00 -20.05
N LYS A 15 22.37 -1.43 -20.31
CA LYS A 15 22.75 -2.16 -21.52
C LYS A 15 22.56 -3.67 -21.37
N PHE A 16 21.31 -4.11 -21.23
CA PHE A 16 20.99 -5.53 -21.07
C PHE A 16 21.51 -6.37 -22.25
N ASP A 17 21.45 -5.84 -23.46
CA ASP A 17 21.84 -6.54 -24.70
C ASP A 17 23.36 -6.75 -24.84
N GLU A 18 24.19 -6.03 -24.08
CA GLU A 18 25.66 -6.21 -24.08
C GLU A 18 26.12 -7.22 -23.02
N GLN A 19 25.25 -7.57 -22.06
CA GLN A 19 25.62 -8.35 -20.87
C GLN A 19 25.03 -9.77 -20.86
N LEU A 20 23.98 -10.03 -21.64
CA LEU A 20 23.17 -11.24 -21.57
C LEU A 20 22.71 -11.68 -22.96
N GLU A 21 22.26 -12.93 -23.07
CA GLU A 21 21.59 -13.41 -24.29
C GLU A 21 20.24 -12.70 -24.49
N TYR A 22 19.79 -12.59 -25.74
CA TYR A 22 18.60 -11.79 -26.12
C TYR A 22 17.36 -12.11 -25.27
N GLU A 23 17.10 -13.38 -24.98
CA GLU A 23 15.92 -13.80 -24.22
C GLU A 23 16.02 -13.46 -22.72
N GLU A 24 17.21 -13.56 -22.15
CA GLU A 24 17.49 -13.21 -20.75
C GLU A 24 17.49 -11.68 -20.55
N ALA A 25 18.10 -10.95 -21.49
CA ALA A 25 18.07 -9.49 -21.52
C ALA A 25 16.63 -8.96 -21.59
N TYR A 26 15.81 -9.57 -22.47
CA TYR A 26 14.40 -9.24 -22.60
C TYR A 26 13.62 -9.50 -21.32
N PHE A 27 13.82 -10.68 -20.71
CA PHE A 27 13.18 -11.06 -19.45
C PHE A 27 13.47 -10.04 -18.33
N ILE A 28 14.75 -9.74 -18.12
CA ILE A 28 15.18 -8.84 -17.05
C ILE A 28 14.65 -7.43 -17.27
N LYS A 29 14.68 -6.94 -18.52
CA LYS A 29 14.12 -5.64 -18.87
C LYS A 29 12.62 -5.54 -18.56
N MET A 30 11.85 -6.57 -18.93
CA MET A 30 10.40 -6.59 -18.63
C MET A 30 10.13 -6.70 -17.14
N ASN A 31 10.93 -7.46 -16.40
CA ASN A 31 10.83 -7.54 -14.95
C ASN A 31 11.05 -6.17 -14.29
N TYR A 32 12.10 -5.45 -14.68
CA TYR A 32 12.34 -4.09 -14.18
C TYR A 32 11.20 -3.14 -14.53
N ILE A 33 10.69 -3.18 -15.76
CA ILE A 33 9.56 -2.33 -16.18
C ILE A 33 8.32 -2.61 -15.33
N SER A 34 8.04 -3.89 -15.01
CA SER A 34 6.88 -4.27 -14.19
C SER A 34 6.91 -3.74 -12.75
N MET A 35 8.10 -3.41 -12.25
CA MET A 35 8.35 -2.89 -10.89
C MET A 35 8.41 -1.35 -10.81
N LEU A 36 8.38 -0.64 -11.96
CA LEU A 36 8.46 0.82 -11.98
C LEU A 36 7.18 1.50 -11.49
N LYS A 37 7.31 2.77 -11.05
CA LYS A 37 6.19 3.56 -10.52
C LYS A 37 5.08 3.80 -11.55
N LYS A 38 3.85 3.76 -11.05
CA LYS A 38 2.64 3.47 -11.82
C LYS A 38 2.00 4.66 -12.55
N TYR A 39 2.39 5.90 -12.28
CA TYR A 39 1.58 7.06 -12.68
C TYR A 39 1.76 7.53 -14.14
N GLU A 40 2.92 7.36 -14.76
CA GLU A 40 3.17 7.89 -16.13
C GLU A 40 3.02 6.84 -17.24
N HIS A 41 3.15 5.54 -16.94
CA HIS A 41 3.30 4.48 -17.95
C HIS A 41 2.52 3.20 -17.63
N VAL A 42 1.28 3.32 -17.16
CA VAL A 42 0.39 2.19 -16.79
C VAL A 42 0.30 1.13 -17.90
N THR A 43 0.10 1.54 -19.15
CA THR A 43 -0.08 0.61 -20.29
C THR A 43 1.17 -0.24 -20.56
N LYS A 44 2.37 0.35 -20.48
CA LYS A 44 3.63 -0.38 -20.66
C LYS A 44 3.88 -1.38 -19.54
N ILE A 45 3.45 -1.05 -18.32
CA ILE A 45 3.55 -1.93 -17.15
C ILE A 45 2.61 -3.13 -17.33
N GLN A 46 1.38 -2.89 -17.80
CA GLN A 46 0.40 -3.96 -18.10
C GLN A 46 0.89 -4.89 -19.22
N GLU A 47 1.44 -4.33 -20.30
CA GLU A 47 2.02 -5.10 -21.40
C GLU A 47 3.19 -5.96 -20.93
N ALA A 48 4.15 -5.37 -20.20
CA ALA A 48 5.27 -6.10 -19.63
C ALA A 48 4.81 -7.23 -18.69
N ARG A 49 3.77 -7.00 -17.88
CA ARG A 49 3.18 -8.02 -17.00
C ARG A 49 2.57 -9.17 -17.82
N SER A 50 1.76 -8.86 -18.81
CA SER A 50 1.12 -9.85 -19.69
C SER A 50 2.16 -10.69 -20.42
N GLU A 51 3.28 -10.09 -20.85
CA GLU A 51 4.37 -10.83 -21.47
C GLU A 51 5.11 -11.74 -20.47
N LEU A 52 5.36 -11.27 -19.24
CA LEU A 52 5.95 -12.08 -18.17
C LEU A 52 5.05 -13.28 -17.79
N GLU A 53 3.74 -13.08 -17.77
CA GLU A 53 2.76 -14.15 -17.49
C GLU A 53 2.67 -15.15 -18.65
N ASN A 54 2.54 -14.68 -19.90
CA ASN A 54 2.31 -15.54 -21.06
C ASN A 54 3.58 -16.25 -21.54
N LYS A 55 4.71 -15.53 -21.61
CA LYS A 55 5.96 -16.05 -22.18
C LYS A 55 6.78 -16.83 -21.15
N PHE A 56 6.83 -16.34 -19.91
CA PHE A 56 7.67 -16.93 -18.86
C PHE A 56 6.88 -17.73 -17.81
N ARG A 57 5.54 -17.79 -17.91
CA ARG A 57 4.65 -18.54 -16.99
C ARG A 57 4.83 -18.15 -15.52
N LEU A 58 5.17 -16.88 -15.26
CA LEU A 58 5.43 -16.35 -13.92
C LEU A 58 4.18 -15.80 -13.22
N SER A 59 3.00 -16.28 -13.59
CA SER A 59 1.72 -15.81 -13.01
C SER A 59 1.62 -15.96 -11.49
N ASN A 60 2.39 -16.88 -10.89
CA ASN A 60 2.43 -17.10 -9.45
C ASN A 60 3.60 -16.40 -8.75
N ASN A 61 4.36 -15.53 -9.43
CA ASN A 61 5.44 -14.79 -8.79
C ASN A 61 4.86 -13.68 -7.90
N ALA A 62 5.34 -13.60 -6.65
CA ALA A 62 4.91 -12.63 -5.66
C ALA A 62 5.06 -11.18 -6.14
N ASP A 63 6.13 -10.85 -6.87
CA ASP A 63 6.40 -9.49 -7.34
C ASP A 63 5.42 -9.06 -8.45
N ILE A 64 5.10 -9.99 -9.36
CA ILE A 64 4.15 -9.76 -10.45
C ILE A 64 2.73 -9.59 -9.89
N LEU A 65 2.36 -10.44 -8.93
CA LEU A 65 1.09 -10.34 -8.21
C LEU A 65 0.99 -9.04 -7.42
N LEU A 66 2.05 -8.61 -6.73
CA LEU A 66 2.07 -7.35 -5.99
C LEU A 66 1.90 -6.15 -6.92
N SER A 67 2.61 -6.13 -8.05
CA SER A 67 2.45 -5.06 -9.04
C SER A 67 1.02 -5.02 -9.59
N HIS A 68 0.31 -6.17 -9.67
CA HIS A 68 -1.08 -6.25 -10.15
C HIS A 68 -2.04 -5.76 -9.07
N VAL A 69 -1.78 -6.12 -7.81
CA VAL A 69 -2.49 -5.63 -6.63
C VAL A 69 -2.47 -4.11 -6.57
N ASP A 70 -1.31 -3.46 -6.73
CA ASP A 70 -1.31 -2.00 -6.58
C ASP A 70 -1.89 -1.28 -7.81
N GLU A 71 -1.90 -1.92 -8.97
CA GLU A 71 -2.65 -1.42 -10.12
C GLU A 71 -4.16 -1.42 -9.83
N LEU A 72 -4.69 -2.57 -9.38
CA LEU A 72 -6.10 -2.69 -8.99
C LEU A 72 -6.47 -1.74 -7.84
N TYR A 73 -5.56 -1.56 -6.88
CA TYR A 73 -5.71 -0.64 -5.76
C TYR A 73 -5.80 0.82 -6.24
N THR A 74 -4.94 1.23 -7.18
CA THR A 74 -4.99 2.57 -7.79
C THR A 74 -6.28 2.80 -8.58
N GLN A 75 -6.85 1.74 -9.16
CA GLN A 75 -8.14 1.77 -9.86
C GLN A 75 -9.35 1.66 -8.90
N CYS A 76 -9.14 1.60 -7.58
CA CYS A 76 -10.17 1.38 -6.56
C CYS A 76 -10.99 0.08 -6.76
N ARG A 77 -10.42 -0.93 -7.42
CA ARG A 77 -11.07 -2.23 -7.66
C ARG A 77 -10.81 -3.19 -6.49
N PHE A 78 -11.37 -2.85 -5.33
CA PHE A 78 -11.05 -3.52 -4.06
C PHE A 78 -11.45 -5.01 -4.01
N LYS A 79 -12.51 -5.42 -4.71
CA LYS A 79 -12.94 -6.84 -4.76
C LYS A 79 -11.90 -7.73 -5.42
N GLU A 80 -11.45 -7.33 -6.60
CA GLU A 80 -10.45 -8.08 -7.38
C GLU A 80 -9.08 -8.01 -6.70
N CYS A 81 -8.76 -6.85 -6.12
CA CYS A 81 -7.56 -6.67 -5.31
C CYS A 81 -7.55 -7.65 -4.11
N LEU A 82 -8.70 -7.87 -3.46
CA LEU A 82 -8.82 -8.84 -2.37
C LEU A 82 -8.54 -10.28 -2.83
N GLU A 83 -9.06 -10.68 -4.00
CA GLU A 83 -8.82 -12.03 -4.53
C GLU A 83 -7.33 -12.28 -4.83
N VAL A 84 -6.66 -11.30 -5.44
CA VAL A 84 -5.23 -11.41 -5.79
C VAL A 84 -4.35 -11.36 -4.53
N THR A 85 -4.67 -10.48 -3.56
CA THR A 85 -3.93 -10.43 -2.28
C THR A 85 -4.13 -11.71 -1.46
N THR A 86 -5.32 -12.30 -1.47
CA THR A 86 -5.56 -13.58 -0.77
C THR A 86 -4.68 -14.69 -1.34
N LYS A 87 -4.62 -14.82 -2.68
CA LYS A 87 -3.71 -15.77 -3.35
C LYS A 87 -2.24 -15.49 -3.00
N LEU A 88 -1.85 -14.22 -2.94
CA LEU A 88 -0.49 -13.84 -2.59
C LEU A 88 -0.14 -14.20 -1.14
N LEU A 89 -1.08 -14.05 -0.20
CA LEU A 89 -0.88 -14.42 1.20
C LEU A 89 -0.89 -15.95 1.42
N GLU A 90 -1.59 -16.71 0.58
CA GLU A 90 -1.48 -18.18 0.57
C GLU A 90 -0.08 -18.65 0.13
N LEU A 91 0.57 -17.93 -0.80
CA LEU A 91 1.91 -18.22 -1.28
C LEU A 91 3.01 -17.71 -0.32
N ASP A 92 2.87 -16.47 0.14
CA ASP A 92 3.78 -15.82 1.07
C ASP A 92 3.02 -14.96 2.08
N MET A 93 2.69 -15.59 3.21
CA MET A 93 2.02 -14.95 4.34
C MET A 93 2.85 -13.83 5.00
N TYR A 94 4.15 -13.72 4.69
CA TYR A 94 5.07 -12.76 5.32
C TYR A 94 5.28 -11.49 4.50
N ASN A 95 4.72 -11.41 3.30
CA ASN A 95 4.95 -10.29 2.40
C ASN A 95 4.47 -8.96 3.01
N GLN A 96 5.43 -8.15 3.46
CA GLN A 96 5.18 -6.90 4.17
C GLN A 96 4.49 -5.84 3.31
N ALA A 97 4.61 -5.91 1.99
CA ALA A 97 3.95 -4.98 1.07
C ALA A 97 2.49 -5.35 0.81
N CYS A 98 2.17 -6.66 0.81
CA CYS A 98 0.81 -7.14 0.57
C CYS A 98 -0.13 -6.95 1.78
N LEU A 99 0.39 -7.18 2.99
CA LEU A 99 -0.40 -7.16 4.23
C LEU A 99 -1.20 -5.85 4.44
N PRO A 100 -0.62 -4.63 4.30
CA PRO A 100 -1.39 -3.39 4.43
C PRO A 100 -2.51 -3.28 3.40
N ILE A 101 -2.25 -3.65 2.15
CA ILE A 101 -3.21 -3.53 1.05
C ILE A 101 -4.39 -4.48 1.28
N HIS A 102 -4.12 -5.70 1.73
CA HIS A 102 -5.16 -6.67 2.08
C HIS A 102 -6.08 -6.16 3.20
N ILE A 103 -5.50 -5.61 4.28
CA ILE A 103 -6.25 -5.03 5.41
C ILE A 103 -7.13 -3.88 4.94
N VAL A 104 -6.59 -2.97 4.11
CA VAL A 104 -7.36 -1.86 3.57
C VAL A 104 -8.49 -2.36 2.66
N CYS A 105 -8.25 -3.35 1.81
CA CYS A 105 -9.31 -3.93 0.98
C CYS A 105 -10.44 -4.56 1.82
N LEU A 106 -10.10 -5.27 2.90
CA LEU A 106 -11.10 -5.81 3.83
C LEU A 106 -11.91 -4.70 4.52
N HIS A 107 -11.25 -3.61 4.90
CA HIS A 107 -11.89 -2.43 5.48
C HIS A 107 -12.84 -1.75 4.50
N GLU A 108 -12.40 -1.45 3.27
CA GLU A 108 -13.22 -0.80 2.24
C GLU A 108 -14.44 -1.65 1.84
N LEU A 109 -14.29 -2.98 1.82
CA LEU A 109 -15.40 -3.90 1.56
C LEU A 109 -16.29 -4.15 2.79
N ARG A 110 -15.96 -3.58 3.96
CA ARG A 110 -16.67 -3.73 5.23
C ARG A 110 -16.83 -5.19 5.69
N GLU A 111 -15.85 -6.02 5.38
CA GLU A 111 -15.83 -7.45 5.69
C GLU A 111 -15.38 -7.69 7.14
N LYS A 112 -16.17 -7.21 8.11
CA LYS A 112 -15.82 -7.22 9.55
C LYS A 112 -15.43 -8.60 10.08
N ASN A 113 -16.09 -9.66 9.63
CA ASN A 113 -15.82 -11.02 10.11
C ASN A 113 -14.45 -11.51 9.66
N LYS A 114 -14.10 -11.27 8.38
CA LYS A 114 -12.81 -11.66 7.81
C LYS A 114 -11.69 -10.84 8.43
N LEU A 115 -11.90 -9.53 8.58
CA LEU A 115 -10.94 -8.63 9.21
C LEU A 115 -10.68 -8.98 10.68
N PHE A 116 -11.71 -9.36 11.43
CA PHE A 116 -11.58 -9.83 12.81
C PHE A 116 -10.71 -11.09 12.90
N LEU A 117 -11.02 -12.12 12.09
CA LEU A 117 -10.26 -13.37 12.08
C LEU A 117 -8.80 -13.14 11.69
N PHE A 118 -8.58 -12.34 10.65
CA PHE A 118 -7.24 -12.00 10.18
C PHE A 118 -6.44 -11.23 11.23
N ALA A 119 -7.05 -10.26 11.91
CA ALA A 119 -6.39 -9.52 12.98
C ALA A 119 -6.00 -10.42 14.16
N HIS A 120 -6.86 -11.37 14.54
CA HIS A 120 -6.55 -12.34 15.60
C HIS A 120 -5.40 -13.26 15.19
N GLU A 121 -5.41 -13.78 13.97
CA GLU A 121 -4.32 -14.62 13.44
C GLU A 121 -2.99 -13.86 13.44
N LEU A 122 -2.98 -12.59 13.06
CA LEU A 122 -1.79 -11.75 13.09
C LEU A 122 -1.30 -11.48 14.53
N VAL A 123 -2.19 -11.30 15.50
CA VAL A 123 -1.83 -11.10 16.91
C VAL A 123 -1.19 -12.35 17.51
N GLU A 124 -1.74 -13.53 17.22
CA GLU A 124 -1.20 -14.80 17.70
C GLU A 124 0.17 -15.10 17.10
N ARG A 125 0.37 -14.81 15.81
CA ARG A 125 1.61 -15.13 15.10
C ARG A 125 2.69 -14.05 15.23
N PHE A 126 2.32 -12.78 15.22
CA PHE A 126 3.23 -11.63 15.12
C PHE A 126 2.83 -10.47 16.04
N PRO A 127 2.91 -10.64 17.37
CA PRO A 127 2.56 -9.57 18.31
C PRO A 127 3.48 -8.35 18.23
N ASP A 128 4.72 -8.54 17.75
CA ASP A 128 5.76 -7.51 17.73
C ASP A 128 5.74 -6.64 16.46
N LYS A 129 4.96 -7.01 15.45
CA LYS A 129 4.91 -6.26 14.19
C LYS A 129 3.85 -5.15 14.25
N ALA A 130 4.21 -3.95 13.80
CA ALA A 130 3.28 -2.81 13.72
C ALA A 130 2.05 -3.09 12.82
N ILE A 131 2.20 -3.91 11.78
CA ILE A 131 1.11 -4.27 10.85
C ILE A 131 -0.03 -5.04 11.51
N THR A 132 0.29 -5.84 12.53
CA THR A 132 -0.68 -6.58 13.32
C THR A 132 -1.62 -5.63 14.06
N TRP A 133 -1.06 -4.63 14.72
CA TRP A 133 -1.84 -3.62 15.45
C TRP A 133 -2.58 -2.66 14.52
N PHE A 134 -2.03 -2.41 13.32
CA PHE A 134 -2.77 -1.72 12.27
C PHE A 134 -4.05 -2.48 11.91
N SER A 135 -4.00 -3.81 11.75
CA SER A 135 -5.20 -4.62 11.46
C SER A 135 -6.26 -4.54 12.56
N VAL A 136 -5.84 -4.60 13.83
CA VAL A 136 -6.72 -4.44 15.00
C VAL A 136 -7.34 -3.03 15.04
N GLY A 137 -6.54 -2.00 14.77
CA GLY A 137 -7.00 -0.63 14.67
C GLY A 137 -8.04 -0.43 13.57
N CYS A 138 -7.80 -0.98 12.37
CA CYS A 138 -8.77 -0.95 11.26
C CYS A 138 -10.07 -1.69 11.60
N TYR A 139 -9.99 -2.81 12.33
CA TYR A 139 -11.18 -3.52 12.81
C TYR A 139 -11.98 -2.67 13.80
N ASN A 140 -11.32 -2.08 14.81
CA ASN A 140 -11.97 -1.25 15.82
C ASN A 140 -12.59 0.02 15.21
N PHE A 141 -11.95 0.57 14.19
CA PHE A 141 -12.50 1.67 13.43
C PHE A 141 -13.77 1.27 12.65
N LEU A 142 -13.78 0.08 12.04
CA LEU A 142 -14.94 -0.44 11.31
C LEU A 142 -16.17 -0.69 12.21
N ILE A 143 -15.96 -1.07 13.47
CA ILE A 143 -17.03 -1.26 14.47
C ILE A 143 -17.45 0.04 15.16
N GLY A 144 -16.79 1.17 14.86
CA GLY A 144 -17.12 2.50 15.40
C GLY A 144 -16.50 2.82 16.77
N GLN A 145 -15.54 2.01 17.24
CA GLN A 145 -14.79 2.26 18.48
C GLN A 145 -13.58 3.16 18.21
N ASN A 146 -13.85 4.41 17.83
CA ASN A 146 -12.80 5.34 17.36
C ASN A 146 -11.75 5.67 18.42
N SER A 147 -12.15 5.80 19.69
CA SER A 147 -11.23 6.09 20.80
C SER A 147 -10.23 4.96 21.04
N GLU A 148 -10.71 3.71 21.05
CA GLU A 148 -9.85 2.53 21.24
C GLU A 148 -8.97 2.29 20.02
N ALA A 149 -9.52 2.47 18.81
CA ALA A 149 -8.76 2.40 17.57
C ALA A 149 -7.59 3.41 17.59
N ARG A 150 -7.85 4.65 18.03
CA ARG A 150 -6.83 5.69 18.13
C ARG A 150 -5.72 5.30 19.12
N ASP A 151 -6.07 4.87 20.31
CA ASP A 151 -5.07 4.55 21.35
C ASP A 151 -4.19 3.36 20.92
N ILE A 152 -4.77 2.37 20.24
CA ILE A 152 -4.05 1.22 19.69
C ILE A 152 -3.12 1.67 18.55
N LEU A 153 -3.66 2.41 17.57
CA LEU A 153 -2.88 2.87 16.41
C LEU A 153 -1.73 3.78 16.84
N ARG A 154 -1.99 4.77 17.70
CA ARG A 154 -0.98 5.70 18.23
C ARG A 154 0.04 4.99 19.11
N GLY A 155 -0.44 4.22 20.09
CA GLY A 155 0.41 3.56 21.08
C GLY A 155 1.36 2.57 20.43
N LYS A 156 0.93 1.89 19.37
CA LYS A 156 1.76 0.89 18.68
C LYS A 156 2.56 1.46 17.51
N ALA A 157 2.07 2.48 16.80
CA ALA A 157 2.86 3.20 15.79
C ALA A 157 4.07 3.94 16.41
N SER A 158 3.92 4.46 17.63
CA SER A 158 5.00 5.14 18.35
C SER A 158 5.99 4.19 19.04
N THR A 159 5.55 3.01 19.49
CA THR A 159 6.41 2.08 20.28
C THR A 159 7.03 0.96 19.46
N MET A 160 6.37 0.44 18.42
CA MET A 160 6.79 -0.79 17.73
C MET A 160 7.42 -0.57 16.35
N GLY A 161 7.60 0.68 15.94
CA GLY A 161 8.37 1.01 14.75
C GLY A 161 7.79 2.22 14.02
N SER A 162 8.59 3.29 14.01
CA SER A 162 8.39 4.55 13.29
C SER A 162 8.26 4.42 11.75
N HIS A 163 8.02 3.23 11.21
CA HIS A 163 8.14 2.91 9.78
C HIS A 163 6.83 2.41 9.13
N CYS A 164 5.72 2.33 9.88
CA CYS A 164 4.43 1.93 9.30
C CYS A 164 3.63 3.16 8.86
N GLY A 165 3.85 3.60 7.63
CA GLY A 165 3.09 4.68 6.99
C GLY A 165 1.56 4.51 7.07
N PRO A 166 1.00 3.34 6.75
CA PRO A 166 -0.44 3.09 6.81
C PRO A 166 -1.06 3.30 8.20
N ALA A 167 -0.32 2.99 9.28
CA ALA A 167 -0.82 3.19 10.64
C ALA A 167 -0.99 4.68 11.00
N TRP A 168 -0.10 5.55 10.52
CA TRP A 168 -0.22 6.99 10.69
C TRP A 168 -1.39 7.58 9.89
N VAL A 169 -1.66 7.05 8.69
CA VAL A 169 -2.84 7.42 7.91
C VAL A 169 -4.12 7.02 8.64
N GLY A 170 -4.19 5.78 9.15
CA GLY A 170 -5.32 5.33 9.98
C GLY A 170 -5.53 6.20 11.23
N PHE A 171 -4.45 6.59 11.89
CA PHE A 171 -4.49 7.50 13.03
C PHE A 171 -5.06 8.89 12.64
N GLY A 172 -4.64 9.46 11.50
CA GLY A 172 -5.21 10.69 10.96
C GLY A 172 -6.72 10.60 10.67
N HIS A 173 -7.19 9.45 10.16
CA HIS A 173 -8.63 9.25 9.90
C HIS A 173 -9.47 9.24 11.18
N THR A 174 -8.94 8.76 12.31
CA THR A 174 -9.66 8.84 13.59
C THR A 174 -9.95 10.27 14.02
N PHE A 175 -8.98 11.18 13.84
CA PHE A 175 -9.16 12.61 14.15
C PHE A 175 -10.05 13.35 13.15
N ALA A 176 -10.00 12.95 11.87
CA ALA A 176 -10.88 13.51 10.85
C ALA A 176 -12.36 13.28 11.17
N ILE A 177 -12.71 12.11 11.73
CA ILE A 177 -14.08 11.79 12.18
C ILE A 177 -14.47 12.61 13.42
N GLU A 178 -13.54 12.82 14.35
CA GLU A 178 -13.78 13.62 15.56
C GLU A 178 -13.77 15.14 15.31
N SER A 179 -13.56 15.57 14.06
CA SER A 179 -13.52 16.97 13.64
C SER A 179 -12.39 17.79 14.28
N GLU A 180 -11.22 17.16 14.51
CA GLU A 180 -9.98 17.81 14.95
C GLU A 180 -8.96 17.91 13.80
N PRO A 181 -9.08 18.88 12.88
CA PRO A 181 -8.30 18.92 11.64
C PRO A 181 -6.80 19.15 11.87
N ASP A 182 -6.40 19.93 12.87
CA ASP A 182 -4.99 20.26 13.13
C ASP A 182 -4.16 19.03 13.55
N GLN A 183 -4.76 18.15 14.35
CA GLN A 183 -4.14 16.89 14.77
C GLN A 183 -4.10 15.89 13.61
N ALA A 184 -5.13 15.86 12.76
CA ALA A 184 -5.16 15.04 11.56
C ALA A 184 -4.06 15.44 10.56
N ILE A 185 -3.87 16.74 10.30
CA ILE A 185 -2.81 17.25 9.41
C ILE A 185 -1.41 16.87 9.91
N THR A 186 -1.19 16.95 11.23
CA THR A 186 0.09 16.54 11.84
C THR A 186 0.33 15.03 11.68
N ALA A 187 -0.72 14.21 11.83
CA ALA A 187 -0.63 12.76 11.60
C ALA A 187 -0.38 12.42 10.12
N TYR A 188 -1.00 13.12 9.17
CA TYR A 188 -0.78 12.86 7.75
C TYR A 188 0.59 13.35 7.25
N SER A 189 1.08 14.49 7.72
CA SER A 189 2.42 14.99 7.37
C SER A 189 3.53 14.08 7.90
N THR A 190 3.36 13.50 9.09
CA THR A 190 4.26 12.45 9.58
C THR A 190 4.15 11.18 8.75
N ALA A 191 2.95 10.80 8.32
CA ALA A 191 2.76 9.68 7.38
C ALA A 191 3.48 9.92 6.04
N GLU A 192 3.50 11.14 5.51
CA GLU A 192 4.17 11.50 4.25
C GLU A 192 5.69 11.39 4.34
N ILE A 193 6.27 11.73 5.48
CA ILE A 193 7.71 11.55 5.71
C ILE A 193 8.07 10.05 5.76
N ILE A 194 7.17 9.22 6.29
CA ILE A 194 7.41 7.80 6.54
C ILE A 194 7.01 6.91 5.35
N SER A 195 6.00 7.30 4.58
CA SER A 195 5.35 6.49 3.54
C SER A 195 5.61 7.06 2.15
N SER A 196 6.17 6.22 1.26
CA SER A 196 6.30 6.53 -0.17
C SER A 196 5.12 6.01 -1.01
N PHE A 197 4.17 5.29 -0.40
CA PHE A 197 3.28 4.36 -1.13
C PHE A 197 1.81 4.81 -1.22
N ALA A 198 1.33 5.59 -0.25
CA ALA A 198 -0.01 6.16 -0.27
C ALA A 198 0.17 7.66 -0.22
N SER A 199 -0.39 8.43 -1.14
CA SER A 199 -0.26 9.90 -1.16
C SER A 199 -1.05 10.51 0.01
N PRO A 200 -0.42 10.78 1.18
CA PRO A 200 -1.14 11.31 2.33
C PRO A 200 -1.48 12.79 2.08
N THR A 201 -0.86 13.39 1.07
CA THR A 201 -1.13 14.71 0.51
C THR A 201 -2.59 14.89 0.09
N LEU A 202 -3.25 13.83 -0.43
CA LEU A 202 -4.69 13.88 -0.73
C LEU A 202 -5.53 14.05 0.55
N PHE A 203 -5.18 13.33 1.60
CA PHE A 203 -5.89 13.41 2.89
C PHE A 203 -5.63 14.74 3.60
N ILE A 204 -4.41 15.29 3.47
CA ILE A 204 -4.06 16.64 3.94
C ILE A 204 -4.94 17.68 3.24
N GLY A 205 -5.05 17.64 1.91
CA GLY A 205 -5.91 18.54 1.13
C GLY A 205 -7.39 18.45 1.54
N MET A 206 -7.91 17.25 1.78
CA MET A 206 -9.29 17.06 2.28
C MET A 206 -9.51 17.70 3.66
N GLN A 207 -8.53 17.61 4.57
CA GLN A 207 -8.63 18.26 5.89
C GLN A 207 -8.55 19.79 5.80
N HIS A 208 -7.71 20.34 4.91
CA HIS A 208 -7.66 21.78 4.67
C HIS A 208 -8.97 22.33 4.07
N LEU A 209 -9.61 21.58 3.17
CA LEU A 209 -10.95 21.90 2.66
C LEU A 209 -12.00 21.89 3.78
N GLN A 210 -11.97 20.89 4.65
CA GLN A 210 -12.89 20.79 5.79
C GLN A 210 -12.68 21.92 6.80
N ALA A 211 -11.43 22.36 6.99
CA ALA A 211 -11.07 23.54 7.80
C ALA A 211 -11.34 24.89 7.11
N LYS A 212 -11.94 24.90 5.90
CA LYS A 212 -12.19 26.09 5.05
C LYS A 212 -10.94 26.92 4.72
N ASN A 213 -9.76 26.33 4.87
CA ASN A 213 -8.48 26.96 4.54
C ASN A 213 -8.14 26.68 3.07
N LEU A 214 -8.84 27.35 2.17
CA LEU A 214 -8.73 27.18 0.70
C LEU A 214 -7.32 27.48 0.14
N LEU A 215 -6.50 28.26 0.84
CA LEU A 215 -5.15 28.64 0.42
C LEU A 215 -4.10 27.51 0.55
N PHE A 216 -4.38 26.45 1.31
CA PHE A 216 -3.46 25.32 1.55
C PHE A 216 -4.03 23.99 1.01
N ALA A 217 -5.10 24.05 0.21
CA ALA A 217 -5.79 22.88 -0.32
C ALA A 217 -5.39 22.53 -1.78
N GLU A 218 -4.56 23.36 -2.43
CA GLU A 218 -3.93 23.12 -3.73
C GLU A 218 -2.52 22.55 -3.56
#